data_AF-A0A955DVJ1-F1
#
_entry.id   AF-A0A955DVJ1-F1
#
_cell.length_a   1.000
_cell.length_b   1.000
_cell.length_c   1.000
_cell.angle_alpha   90.00
_cell.angle_beta   90.00
_cell.angle_gamma   90.00
#
_symmetry.space_group_name_H-M   'P 1'
#
loop_
_entity.id
_entity.type
_entity.pdbx_description
1 polymer ?
#
loop_
_entity_poly.entity_id
_entity_poly.type
_entity_poly.pdbx_seq_one_letter_code
_entity_poly.pdbx_strand_id
1 'polypeptide(L)'
;IPHDVEGRFLSSRVRLIPASPGTGVVAGGTVRSILEMAGITDCLTKCYGSTTTMNTLKAVFDGFEKLRTREQIAELRGVEIASTDIEERVDRGRRFMPSQSGEKMRAPVNTIGQDRRGGGGRPQRRRRQDDRGPQQSQEQSGGSEGSGDQGGQEKESSS
;
A
#
# COMPACT_ATOMS: atom_id res chain seq x y z
N ILE A 1 3.29 14.43 14.97
CA ILE A 1 2.12 15.31 15.21
C ILE A 1 2.30 16.00 16.57
N PRO A 2 1.94 17.29 16.75
CA PRO A 2 2.17 18.06 17.99
C PRO A 2 1.38 17.59 19.22
N HIS A 3 0.12 17.22 19.05
CA HIS A 3 -0.78 16.77 20.12
C HIS A 3 -1.80 15.76 19.59
N ASP A 4 -2.49 15.05 20.50
CA ASP A 4 -3.57 14.16 20.08
C ASP A 4 -4.82 14.97 19.69
N VAL A 5 -5.43 14.56 18.59
CA VAL A 5 -6.63 15.23 18.06
C VAL A 5 -7.68 14.22 17.64
N GLU A 6 -8.94 14.61 17.77
CA GLU A 6 -10.07 13.86 17.25
C GLU A 6 -10.76 14.65 16.13
N GLY A 7 -10.63 14.13 14.92
CA GLY A 7 -11.33 14.60 13.73
C GLY A 7 -12.69 13.94 13.62
N ARG A 8 -13.71 14.68 13.17
CA ARG A 8 -15.09 14.18 13.04
C ARG A 8 -15.71 14.65 11.74
N PHE A 9 -16.32 13.71 11.04
CA PHE A 9 -17.18 14.01 9.90
C PHE A 9 -18.39 13.07 9.89
N LEU A 10 -19.60 13.64 9.97
CA LEU A 10 -20.86 12.90 10.14
C LEU A 10 -20.78 11.92 11.34
N SER A 11 -21.00 10.63 11.08
CA SER A 11 -20.90 9.53 12.05
C SER A 11 -19.50 8.91 12.14
N SER A 12 -18.52 9.45 11.39
CA SER A 12 -17.13 8.97 11.39
C SER A 12 -16.27 9.84 12.31
N ARG A 13 -15.45 9.20 13.13
CA ARG A 13 -14.49 9.86 14.03
C ARG A 13 -13.11 9.23 13.87
N VAL A 14 -12.07 10.04 13.77
CA VAL A 14 -10.69 9.57 13.62
C VAL A 14 -9.85 10.25 14.70
N ARG A 15 -9.27 9.44 15.58
CA ARG A 15 -8.33 9.91 16.58
C ARG A 15 -6.91 9.74 16.06
N LEU A 16 -6.15 10.83 16.05
CA LEU A 16 -4.73 10.89 15.72
C LEU A 16 -3.96 11.08 17.03
N ILE A 17 -3.03 10.18 17.32
CA ILE A 17 -2.24 10.20 18.55
C ILE A 17 -0.75 10.25 18.16
N PRO A 18 0.04 11.16 18.76
CA PRO A 18 1.47 11.22 18.53
C PRO A 18 2.14 9.94 19.03
N ALA A 19 3.02 9.38 18.21
CA ALA A 19 3.77 8.18 18.55
C ALA A 19 5.23 8.53 18.88
N SER A 20 5.90 7.64 19.61
CA SER A 20 7.34 7.74 19.81
C SER A 20 8.08 7.48 18.48
N PRO A 21 9.25 8.11 18.26
CA PRO A 21 10.04 7.89 17.06
C PRO A 21 10.34 6.39 16.82
N GLY A 22 10.11 5.92 15.60
CA GLY A 22 10.35 4.53 15.20
C GLY A 22 9.15 3.61 15.36
N THR A 23 7.98 4.15 15.73
CA THR A 23 6.72 3.39 15.79
C THR A 23 6.14 3.16 14.39
N GLY A 24 6.39 4.09 13.46
CA GLY A 24 5.76 4.09 12.15
C GLY A 24 4.29 4.51 12.17
N VAL A 25 3.61 4.35 11.04
CA VAL A 25 2.19 4.69 10.87
C VAL A 25 1.30 3.48 11.16
N VAL A 26 0.63 3.51 12.31
CA VAL A 26 -0.38 2.52 12.71
C VAL A 26 -1.76 3.09 12.39
N ALA A 27 -2.27 2.75 11.21
CA ALA A 27 -3.53 3.25 10.69
C ALA A 27 -4.22 2.25 9.76
N GLY A 28 -5.54 2.40 9.59
CA GLY A 28 -6.29 1.69 8.55
C GLY A 28 -5.90 2.18 7.15
N GLY A 29 -6.12 1.37 6.10
CA GLY A 29 -5.59 1.60 4.75
C GLY A 29 -5.73 3.04 4.23
N THR A 30 -6.95 3.59 4.20
CA THR A 30 -7.22 4.96 3.76
C THR A 30 -6.44 6.00 4.57
N VAL A 31 -6.46 5.89 5.89
CA VAL A 31 -5.81 6.86 6.78
C VAL A 31 -4.29 6.75 6.67
N ARG A 32 -3.75 5.53 6.53
CA ARG A 32 -2.33 5.29 6.31
C ARG A 32 -1.85 6.00 5.06
N SER A 33 -2.52 5.83 3.92
CA SER A 33 -2.13 6.49 2.66
C SER A 33 -2.11 8.02 2.81
N ILE A 34 -3.10 8.59 3.50
CA ILE A 34 -3.14 10.03 3.75
C ILE A 34 -1.96 10.49 4.62
N LEU A 35 -1.68 9.78 5.72
CA LEU A 35 -0.58 10.12 6.63
C LEU A 35 0.80 9.98 5.96
N GLU A 36 0.99 8.95 5.14
CA GLU A 36 2.21 8.76 4.35
C GLU A 36 2.39 9.89 3.33
N MET A 37 1.33 10.28 2.62
CA MET A 37 1.37 11.43 1.70
C MET A 37 1.64 12.75 2.42
N ALA A 38 1.14 12.91 3.66
CA ALA A 38 1.41 14.07 4.49
C ALA A 38 2.84 14.08 5.09
N GLY A 39 3.66 13.05 4.83
CA GLY A 39 5.01 12.94 5.37
C GLY A 39 5.05 12.63 6.87
N ILE A 40 3.95 12.13 7.44
CA ILE A 40 3.89 11.75 8.86
C ILE A 40 4.49 10.36 9.01
N THR A 41 5.66 10.28 9.67
CA THR A 41 6.37 9.02 9.88
C THR A 41 5.79 8.19 11.02
N ASP A 42 5.45 8.85 12.14
CA ASP A 42 5.09 8.19 13.38
C ASP A 42 3.75 8.72 13.90
N CYS A 43 2.72 7.89 13.81
CA CYS A 43 1.39 8.21 14.30
C CYS A 43 0.58 6.95 14.59
N LEU A 44 -0.09 6.95 15.75
CA LEU A 44 -1.09 5.96 16.10
C LEU A 44 -2.46 6.53 15.78
N THR A 45 -3.29 5.77 15.08
CA THR A 45 -4.64 6.20 14.77
C THR A 45 -5.69 5.15 15.10
N LYS A 46 -6.89 5.63 15.42
CA LYS A 46 -8.07 4.78 15.54
C LYS A 46 -9.27 5.46 14.91
N CYS A 47 -9.95 4.72 14.04
CA CYS A 47 -11.24 5.12 13.47
C CYS A 47 -12.39 4.55 14.31
N TYR A 48 -13.42 5.36 14.53
CA TYR A 48 -14.64 5.01 15.23
C TYR A 48 -15.86 5.38 14.38
N GLY A 49 -16.94 4.62 14.51
CA GLY A 49 -18.19 4.85 13.78
C GLY A 49 -18.14 4.34 12.34
N SER A 50 -18.68 5.12 11.40
CA SER A 50 -18.69 4.75 9.97
C SER A 50 -17.28 4.72 9.39
N THR A 51 -16.98 3.67 8.61
CA THR A 51 -15.66 3.45 8.00
C THR A 51 -15.66 3.66 6.49
N THR A 52 -16.65 4.39 5.96
CA THR A 52 -16.71 4.73 4.54
C THR A 52 -15.55 5.67 4.18
N THR A 53 -14.80 5.33 3.13
CA THR A 53 -13.57 6.04 2.69
C THR A 53 -13.72 7.55 2.63
N MET A 54 -14.77 8.06 1.99
CA MET A 54 -15.00 9.51 1.84
C MET A 54 -15.24 10.21 3.19
N ASN A 55 -15.93 9.55 4.11
CA ASN A 55 -16.22 10.15 5.42
C ASN A 55 -14.99 10.11 6.32
N THR A 56 -14.26 8.99 6.31
CA THR A 56 -12.99 8.86 7.05
C THR A 56 -11.97 9.87 6.55
N LEU A 57 -11.85 10.08 5.24
CA LEU A 57 -10.97 11.07 4.64
C LEU A 57 -11.30 12.48 5.13
N LYS A 58 -12.57 12.89 5.05
CA LYS A 58 -13.01 14.20 5.54
C LYS A 58 -12.78 14.36 7.05
N ALA A 59 -12.99 13.30 7.83
CA ALA A 59 -12.69 13.32 9.26
C ALA A 59 -11.19 13.48 9.55
N VAL A 60 -10.31 12.90 8.73
CA VAL A 60 -8.85 13.11 8.85
C VAL A 60 -8.48 14.56 8.57
N PHE A 61 -9.02 15.17 7.51
CA PHE A 61 -8.76 16.57 7.21
C PHE A 61 -9.24 17.53 8.30
N ASP A 62 -10.43 17.29 8.86
CA ASP A 62 -10.91 18.02 10.06
C ASP A 62 -9.96 17.83 11.27
N GLY A 63 -9.38 16.64 11.43
CA GLY A 63 -8.33 16.39 12.42
C GLY A 63 -7.06 17.22 12.20
N PHE A 64 -6.62 17.35 10.94
CA PHE A 64 -5.44 18.16 10.60
C PHE A 64 -5.66 19.66 10.80
N GLU A 65 -6.85 20.18 10.52
CA GLU A 65 -7.19 21.59 10.73
C GLU A 65 -7.13 22.00 12.22
N LYS A 66 -7.37 21.04 13.11
CA LYS A 66 -7.29 21.23 14.57
C LYS A 66 -5.86 21.21 15.10
N LEU A 67 -4.90 20.73 14.31
CA LEU A 67 -3.50 20.74 14.74
C LEU A 67 -2.99 22.17 14.83
N ARG A 68 -2.31 22.44 15.95
CA ARG A 68 -1.67 23.71 16.26
C ARG A 68 -0.26 23.42 16.71
N THR A 69 0.68 24.23 16.24
CA THR A 69 2.07 24.19 16.70
C THR A 69 2.22 24.99 17.98
N ARG A 70 3.31 24.76 18.71
CA ARG A 70 3.62 25.47 19.95
C ARG A 70 3.73 26.97 19.72
N GLU A 71 4.37 27.37 18.64
CA GLU A 71 4.59 28.78 18.27
C GLU A 71 3.26 29.49 18.06
N GLN A 72 2.34 28.85 17.33
CA GLN A 72 0.99 29.39 17.09
C GLN A 72 0.22 29.59 18.40
N ILE A 73 0.30 28.64 19.33
CA ILE A 73 -0.40 28.78 20.63
C ILE A 73 0.27 29.84 21.50
N ALA A 74 1.61 29.93 21.47
CA ALA A 74 2.36 30.93 22.22
C ALA A 74 2.03 32.35 21.77
N GLU A 75 1.95 32.57 20.45
CA GLU A 75 1.56 33.86 19.87
C GLU A 75 0.10 34.22 20.20
N LEU A 76 -0.83 33.27 20.03
CA LEU A 76 -2.25 33.49 20.33
C LEU A 76 -2.51 33.81 21.81
N ARG A 77 -1.72 33.24 22.73
CA ARG A 77 -1.89 33.42 24.16
C ARG A 77 -0.97 34.50 24.76
N GLY A 78 0.02 34.98 24.00
CA GLY A 78 1.00 35.98 24.46
C GLY A 78 1.88 35.51 25.62
N VAL A 79 2.11 34.20 25.74
CA VAL A 79 2.91 33.59 26.82
C VAL A 79 4.00 32.69 26.28
N GLU A 80 5.15 32.69 26.92
CA GLU A 80 6.19 31.69 26.64
C GLU A 80 5.76 30.32 27.19
N ILE A 81 5.54 29.37 26.27
CA ILE A 81 5.15 28.01 26.61
C ILE A 81 6.42 27.19 26.81
N ALA A 82 6.50 26.40 27.89
CA ALA A 82 7.60 25.47 28.17
C ALA A 82 7.63 24.27 27.19
N SER A 83 8.60 23.35 27.35
CA SER A 83 8.63 22.09 26.61
C SER A 83 7.32 21.33 26.80
N THR A 84 6.75 20.80 25.72
CA THR A 84 5.53 19.98 25.84
C THR A 84 5.91 18.55 26.20
N ASP A 85 5.10 17.87 27.01
CA ASP A 85 5.30 16.45 27.38
C ASP A 85 5.57 15.54 26.17
N ILE A 86 4.94 15.85 25.03
CA ILE A 86 5.08 15.10 23.78
C ILE A 86 6.46 15.29 23.17
N GLU A 87 7.01 16.50 23.20
CA GLU A 87 8.35 16.79 22.71
C GLU A 87 9.40 16.08 23.55
N GLU A 88 9.21 16.05 24.87
CA GLU A 88 10.09 15.32 25.79
C GLU A 88 10.04 13.80 25.56
N ARG A 89 8.85 13.26 25.29
CA ARG A 89 8.68 11.85 24.93
C ARG A 89 9.35 11.53 23.59
N VAL A 90 9.31 12.45 22.63
CA VAL A 90 10.00 12.33 21.35
C VAL A 90 11.52 12.37 21.53
N ASP A 91 12.06 13.32 22.32
CA ASP A 91 13.49 13.41 22.60
C ASP A 91 14.01 12.13 23.28
N ARG A 92 13.29 11.65 24.31
CA ARG A 92 13.61 10.39 24.98
C ARG A 92 13.63 9.22 23.99
N GLY A 93 12.65 9.17 23.09
CA GLY A 93 12.57 8.14 22.06
C GLY A 93 13.72 8.21 21.05
N ARG A 94 14.15 9.42 20.67
CA ARG A 94 15.30 9.61 19.76
C ARG A 94 16.59 9.01 20.30
N ARG A 95 16.81 9.01 21.62
CA ARG A 95 18.00 8.39 22.25
C ARG A 95 18.11 6.89 22.02
N PHE A 96 16.98 6.22 21.79
CA PHE A 96 16.92 4.78 21.54
C PHE A 96 16.84 4.45 20.03
N MET A 97 16.83 5.45 19.14
CA MET A 97 16.87 5.20 17.70
C MET A 97 18.28 4.89 17.23
N PRO A 98 18.48 3.88 16.36
CA PRO A 98 19.77 3.67 15.73
C PRO A 98 20.07 4.86 14.82
N SER A 99 21.19 5.54 15.04
CA SER A 99 21.69 6.54 14.10
C SER A 99 21.97 5.83 12.77
N GLN A 100 21.32 6.26 11.68
CA GLN A 100 21.65 5.77 10.35
C GLN A 100 23.03 6.31 9.95
N SER A 101 24.08 5.63 10.41
CA SER A 101 25.45 5.79 9.99
C SER A 101 25.96 4.41 9.60
N GLY A 102 26.08 4.18 8.29
CA GLY A 102 26.71 2.98 7.72
C GLY A 102 25.81 2.21 6.77
N GLU A 103 26.22 2.22 5.49
CA GLU A 103 25.84 1.32 4.41
C GLU A 103 25.19 0.00 4.87
N LYS A 104 23.97 -0.29 4.36
CA LYS A 104 23.25 -1.54 4.66
C LYS A 104 24.20 -2.73 4.50
N MET A 105 24.65 -3.29 5.63
CA MET A 105 25.58 -4.41 5.64
C MET A 105 24.95 -5.58 4.89
N ARG A 106 25.47 -5.87 3.70
CA ARG A 106 25.02 -7.03 2.92
C ARG A 106 25.42 -8.27 3.70
N ALA A 107 24.44 -9.09 4.03
CA ALA A 107 24.68 -10.36 4.69
C ALA A 107 25.69 -11.18 3.87
N PRO A 108 26.65 -11.87 4.52
CA PRO A 108 27.53 -12.77 3.81
C PRO A 108 26.68 -13.85 3.15
N VAL A 109 26.71 -13.91 1.83
CA VAL A 109 26.16 -15.05 1.10
C VAL A 109 27.06 -16.24 1.41
N ASN A 110 26.46 -17.30 1.95
CA ASN A 110 27.16 -18.58 2.05
C ASN A 110 27.34 -19.15 0.64
N THR A 111 28.41 -18.76 -0.04
CA THR A 111 28.89 -19.38 -1.28
C THR A 111 29.70 -20.63 -0.93
N ILE A 112 29.12 -21.55 -0.16
CA ILE A 112 29.73 -22.85 0.15
C ILE A 112 28.83 -23.91 -0.47
N GLY A 113 29.31 -24.48 -1.59
CA GLY A 113 28.73 -25.67 -2.22
C GLY A 113 28.25 -25.48 -3.66
N GLN A 114 29.07 -24.93 -4.58
CA GLN A 114 28.91 -25.24 -6.01
C GLN A 114 29.54 -26.57 -6.43
N ASP A 115 30.05 -27.35 -5.47
CA ASP A 115 30.51 -28.71 -5.73
C ASP A 115 29.59 -29.72 -5.07
N ARG A 116 28.99 -30.56 -5.92
CA ARG A 116 28.22 -31.79 -5.63
C ARG A 116 26.77 -31.60 -5.20
N ARG A 117 25.91 -31.33 -6.18
CA ARG A 117 24.75 -32.21 -6.45
C ARG A 117 24.61 -32.40 -7.95
N GLY A 118 25.19 -33.49 -8.44
CA GLY A 118 24.80 -34.06 -9.72
C GLY A 118 23.29 -34.26 -9.71
N GLY A 119 22.60 -33.46 -10.52
CA GLY A 119 21.21 -33.71 -10.86
C GLY A 119 21.16 -35.03 -11.62
N GLY A 120 20.85 -36.11 -10.90
CA GLY A 120 20.47 -37.37 -11.51
C GLY A 120 19.31 -37.10 -12.47
N GLY A 121 19.60 -37.15 -13.77
CA GLY A 121 18.58 -37.12 -14.80
C GLY A 121 17.56 -38.22 -14.48
N ARG A 122 16.29 -37.84 -14.40
CA ARG A 122 15.19 -38.81 -14.35
C ARG A 122 15.32 -39.72 -15.58
N PRO A 123 15.48 -41.05 -15.44
CA PRO A 123 15.41 -41.93 -16.59
C PRO A 123 14.02 -41.79 -17.20
N GLN A 124 13.95 -41.38 -18.46
CA GLN A 124 12.70 -41.38 -19.21
C GLN A 124 12.17 -42.82 -19.20
N ARG A 125 11.03 -43.03 -18.54
CA ARG A 125 10.26 -44.26 -18.67
C ARG A 125 9.92 -44.40 -20.16
N ARG A 126 10.52 -45.40 -20.82
CA ARG A 126 10.08 -45.89 -22.12
C ARG A 126 8.58 -46.18 -22.00
N ARG A 127 7.75 -45.38 -22.67
CA ARG A 127 6.34 -45.71 -22.88
C ARG A 127 6.32 -47.03 -23.62
N ARG A 128 5.74 -48.06 -22.99
CA ARG A 128 5.40 -49.31 -23.67
C ARG A 128 4.54 -48.97 -24.87
N GLN A 129 4.94 -49.46 -26.03
CA GLN A 129 4.06 -49.57 -27.19
C GLN A 129 2.91 -50.48 -26.78
N ASP A 130 1.74 -49.91 -26.58
CA ASP A 130 0.50 -50.68 -26.60
C ASP A 130 0.04 -50.68 -28.05
N ASP A 131 0.29 -51.82 -28.72
CA ASP A 131 -0.29 -52.17 -30.00
C ASP A 131 -1.82 -52.08 -29.92
N ARG A 132 -2.40 -51.03 -30.51
CA ARG A 132 -3.76 -51.08 -31.04
C ARG A 132 -3.71 -50.71 -32.51
N GLY A 133 -3.95 -51.72 -33.34
CA GLY A 133 -4.04 -51.62 -34.79
C GLY A 133 -5.20 -50.73 -35.27
N PRO A 134 -5.24 -50.47 -36.58
CA PRO A 134 -5.98 -49.36 -37.17
C PRO A 134 -7.42 -49.73 -37.48
N GLN A 135 -8.34 -48.77 -37.33
CA GLN A 135 -9.60 -48.77 -38.09
C GLN A 135 -9.79 -47.42 -38.77
N GLN A 136 -9.96 -47.54 -40.08
CA GLN A 136 -10.12 -46.50 -41.09
C GLN A 136 -11.55 -45.93 -41.12
N SER A 137 -11.69 -44.86 -41.91
CA SER A 137 -12.92 -44.34 -42.56
C SER A 137 -13.69 -43.33 -41.69
N GLN A 138 -14.15 -42.15 -42.14
CA GLN A 138 -14.34 -41.50 -43.45
C GLN A 138 -14.18 -39.98 -43.23
N GLU A 139 -13.38 -39.23 -44.00
CA GLU A 139 -13.77 -38.43 -45.18
C GLU A 139 -15.15 -37.73 -45.13
N GLN A 140 -15.10 -36.39 -45.01
CA GLN A 140 -15.98 -35.37 -45.61
C GLN A 140 -15.36 -34.00 -45.22
N SER A 141 -14.61 -33.27 -46.05
CA SER A 141 -14.91 -32.56 -47.31
C SER A 141 -15.98 -31.47 -47.20
N GLY A 142 -15.55 -30.21 -47.39
CA GLY A 142 -16.36 -28.98 -47.54
C GLY A 142 -15.67 -27.84 -46.79
N GLY A 143 -15.01 -26.85 -47.42
CA GLY A 143 -15.54 -25.93 -48.45
C GLY A 143 -16.47 -24.92 -47.74
N SER A 144 -16.40 -23.60 -47.85
CA SER A 144 -15.81 -22.68 -48.81
C SER A 144 -16.07 -21.24 -48.27
N GLU A 145 -15.13 -20.34 -48.52
CA GLU A 145 -15.31 -19.00 -49.09
C GLU A 145 -16.55 -18.13 -48.80
N GLY A 146 -16.31 -16.82 -48.69
CA GLY A 146 -17.26 -15.75 -49.01
C GLY A 146 -17.22 -14.61 -47.99
N SER A 147 -16.53 -13.48 -48.22
CA SER A 147 -16.71 -12.42 -49.23
C SER A 147 -17.84 -11.43 -48.91
N GLY A 148 -17.48 -10.15 -48.88
CA GLY A 148 -18.39 -9.02 -49.08
C GLY A 148 -19.07 -8.51 -47.81
N ASP A 149 -19.48 -7.25 -47.70
CA ASP A 149 -19.52 -6.15 -48.65
C ASP A 149 -20.11 -4.93 -47.89
N GLN A 150 -19.77 -3.71 -48.34
CA GLN A 150 -20.47 -2.41 -48.27
C GLN A 150 -21.37 -2.05 -47.06
N GLY A 151 -21.33 -0.86 -46.47
CA GLY A 151 -21.32 0.47 -47.07
C GLY A 151 -22.52 1.30 -46.52
N GLY A 152 -22.42 2.63 -46.53
CA GLY A 152 -23.51 3.60 -46.23
C GLY A 152 -23.47 4.16 -44.81
N GLN A 153 -23.02 5.39 -44.51
CA GLN A 153 -23.58 6.72 -44.84
C GLN A 153 -25.09 6.86 -44.61
N GLU A 154 -25.46 7.71 -43.65
CA GLU A 154 -26.54 8.72 -43.69
C GLU A 154 -26.49 9.46 -42.32
N LYS A 155 -26.03 10.72 -42.28
CA LYS A 155 -26.80 11.97 -42.42
C LYS A 155 -27.93 12.10 -41.38
N GLU A 156 -27.79 13.10 -40.51
CA GLU A 156 -28.71 14.26 -40.36
C GLU A 156 -28.21 15.09 -39.15
N SER A 157 -27.72 16.31 -39.33
CA SER A 157 -28.45 17.57 -39.57
C SER A 157 -29.14 18.11 -38.31
N SER A 158 -28.66 19.28 -37.88
CA SER A 158 -29.47 20.41 -37.39
C SER A 158 -30.19 20.26 -36.03
N SER A 159 -29.71 20.95 -35.00
CA SER A 159 -30.08 22.36 -34.71
C SER A 159 -29.29 22.91 -33.54
#